data_AF-A0A3A0DKA6-F1
#
_entry.id   AF-A0A3A0DKA6-F1
#
_cell.length_a   1.000
_cell.length_b   1.000
_cell.length_c   1.000
_cell.angle_alpha   90.00
_cell.angle_beta   90.00
_cell.angle_gamma   90.00
#
_symmetry.space_group_name_H-M   'P 1'
#
loop_
_entity.id
_entity.type
_entity.pdbx_description
1 polymer ?
#
loop_
_entity_poly.entity_id
_entity_poly.type
_entity_poly.pdbx_seq_one_letter_code
_entity_poly.pdbx_strand_id
1 'polypeptide(L)' 'MDESVKAGGRPTRKDAVTSEYGEAMNDHGATLRELHALLKAKDPSFGGLVRVMNKRQEFLWVHPQFEGEY' A
#
# COMPACT_ATOMS: atom_id res chain seq x y z
N MET A 1 46.88 -20.50 11.29
CA MET A 1 47.70 -19.51 10.58
C MET A 1 47.66 -19.97 9.14
N ASP A 2 46.80 -19.48 8.24
CA ASP A 2 46.12 -18.20 8.05
C ASP A 2 44.74 -18.50 7.42
N GLU A 3 43.60 -18.07 7.95
CA GLU A 3 42.96 -16.75 7.77
C GLU A 3 43.26 -16.03 6.44
N SER A 4 42.31 -16.07 5.52
CA SER A 4 42.02 -14.91 4.67
C SER A 4 40.61 -14.94 4.10
N VAL A 5 39.99 -13.78 4.23
CA VAL A 5 38.58 -13.40 4.14
C VAL A 5 38.14 -13.12 2.69
N LYS A 6 36.82 -13.00 2.51
CA LYS A 6 36.06 -12.22 1.49
C LYS A 6 35.51 -13.09 0.34
N ALA A 7 34.25 -13.00 -0.06
CA ALA A 7 33.28 -11.94 0.10
C ALA A 7 31.87 -12.54 0.19
N GLY A 8 31.07 -12.03 1.13
CA GLY A 8 29.63 -12.24 1.13
C GLY A 8 29.04 -11.77 -0.20
N GLY A 9 28.58 -12.71 -1.00
CA GLY A 9 27.72 -12.42 -2.15
C GLY A 9 26.39 -11.91 -1.62
N ARG A 10 26.17 -10.60 -1.70
CA ARG A 10 24.83 -10.01 -1.54
C ARG A 10 23.93 -10.64 -2.61
N PRO A 11 22.83 -11.35 -2.27
CA PRO A 11 21.82 -11.64 -3.26
C PRO A 11 21.14 -10.32 -3.64
N THR A 12 21.58 -9.72 -4.73
CA THR A 12 20.83 -8.66 -5.41
C THR A 12 19.84 -9.31 -6.37
N ARG A 13 18.55 -9.18 -6.07
CA ARG A 13 17.48 -8.73 -6.98
C ARG A 13 16.17 -9.19 -6.40
N LYS A 14 15.42 -8.19 -5.94
CA LYS A 14 13.97 -8.16 -5.86
C LYS A 14 13.44 -9.41 -5.19
N ASP A 15 13.31 -9.32 -3.87
CA ASP A 15 12.15 -9.91 -3.21
C ASP A 15 10.95 -9.37 -3.97
N ALA A 16 10.51 -10.12 -4.97
CA ALA A 16 9.17 -10.01 -5.49
C ALA A 16 8.34 -10.39 -4.28
N VAL A 17 7.99 -9.37 -3.49
CA VAL A 17 6.77 -9.40 -2.72
C VAL A 17 5.71 -9.52 -3.81
N THR A 18 5.45 -10.76 -4.23
CA THR A 18 4.16 -11.17 -4.77
C THR A 18 3.20 -10.84 -3.65
N SER A 19 2.76 -9.59 -3.65
CA SER A 19 1.59 -9.18 -2.94
C SER A 19 0.50 -10.10 -3.47
N GLU A 20 -0.06 -10.92 -2.59
CA GLU A 20 -1.28 -11.69 -2.88
C GLU A 20 -2.45 -10.78 -3.31
N TYR A 21 -2.26 -9.46 -3.18
CA TYR A 21 -3.18 -8.39 -3.60
C TYR A 21 -2.86 -7.75 -4.96
N GLY A 22 -1.98 -8.32 -5.79
CA GLY A 22 -1.91 -7.90 -7.19
C GLY A 22 -0.58 -8.16 -7.90
N GLU A 23 -0.69 -8.57 -9.16
CA GLU A 23 0.42 -8.70 -10.07
C GLU A 23 1.06 -7.32 -10.32
N ALA A 24 2.40 -7.24 -10.20
CA ALA A 24 3.14 -6.00 -10.38
C ALA A 24 3.07 -5.53 -11.84
N MET A 25 2.06 -4.72 -12.17
CA MET A 25 1.94 -4.08 -13.47
C MET A 25 2.99 -2.98 -13.60
N ASN A 26 4.15 -3.33 -14.18
CA ASN A 26 5.29 -2.43 -14.31
C ASN A 26 5.09 -1.27 -15.33
N ASP A 27 3.97 -1.25 -16.05
CA ASP A 27 3.76 -0.36 -17.21
C ASP A 27 2.74 0.78 -16.98
N HIS A 28 2.04 0.80 -15.84
CA HIS A 28 0.97 1.78 -15.55
C HIS A 28 1.37 2.87 -14.55
N GLY A 29 2.67 2.99 -14.23
CA GLY A 29 3.13 3.88 -13.17
C GLY A 29 2.81 5.36 -13.41
N ALA A 30 2.82 5.82 -14.67
CA ALA A 30 2.43 7.18 -15.02
C ALA A 30 0.93 7.41 -14.84
N THR A 31 0.10 6.53 -15.39
CA THR A 31 -1.37 6.56 -15.28
C THR A 31 -1.84 6.49 -13.83
N LEU A 32 -1.20 5.66 -13.00
CA LEU A 32 -1.56 5.55 -11.58
C LEU A 32 -1.22 6.82 -10.79
N ARG A 33 -0.10 7.48 -11.13
CA ARG A 33 0.26 8.78 -10.53
C ARG A 33 -0.70 9.89 -10.94
N GLU A 34 -1.12 9.91 -12.20
CA GLU A 34 -2.13 10.85 -12.69
C GLU A 34 -3.48 10.62 -12.02
N LEU A 35 -3.93 9.37 -11.94
CA LEU A 35 -5.15 9.01 -11.22
C LEU A 35 -5.07 9.41 -9.75
N HIS A 36 -3.94 9.15 -9.09
CA HIS A 36 -3.73 9.56 -7.70
C HIS A 36 -3.76 11.09 -7.52
N ALA A 37 -3.24 11.86 -8.48
CA ALA A 37 -3.32 13.33 -8.46
C ALA A 37 -4.77 13.81 -8.62
N LEU A 38 -5.55 13.19 -9.53
CA LEU A 38 -6.97 13.48 -9.71
C LEU A 38 -7.78 13.14 -8.46
N LEU A 39 -7.50 11.99 -7.84
CA LEU A 39 -8.15 11.55 -6.61
C LEU A 39 -7.87 12.53 -5.48
N LYS A 40 -6.60 12.93 -5.26
CA LYS A 40 -6.25 13.94 -4.25
C LYS A 40 -6.89 15.31 -4.50
N ALA A 41 -7.07 15.70 -5.75
CA ALA A 41 -7.71 16.98 -6.09
C ALA A 41 -9.21 16.97 -5.80
N LYS A 42 -9.88 15.82 -5.92
CA LYS A 42 -11.32 15.67 -5.65
C LYS A 42 -11.62 15.32 -4.20
N ASP A 43 -10.78 14.48 -3.61
CA ASP A 43 -10.89 13.97 -2.26
C ASP A 43 -9.48 13.94 -1.62
N PRO A 44 -9.11 15.01 -0.89
CA PRO A 44 -7.84 15.06 -0.16
C PRO A 44 -7.70 13.99 0.92
N SER A 45 -8.82 13.48 1.42
CA SER A 45 -8.90 12.39 2.40
C SER A 45 -8.86 11.00 1.78
N PHE A 46 -8.75 10.89 0.44
CA PHE A 46 -8.70 9.61 -0.25
C PHE A 46 -7.56 8.73 0.30
N GLY A 47 -7.93 7.57 0.87
CA GLY A 47 -7.02 6.63 1.53
C GLY A 47 -6.89 6.80 3.05
N GLY A 48 -7.43 7.88 3.64
CA GLY A 48 -7.49 8.11 5.07
C GLY A 48 -8.70 7.45 5.73
N LEU A 49 -8.88 6.14 5.54
CA LEU A 49 -10.01 5.42 6.11
C LEU A 49 -9.96 5.42 7.65
N VAL A 50 -11.12 5.60 8.28
CA VAL A 50 -11.28 5.51 9.74
C VAL A 50 -11.95 4.19 10.11
N ARG A 51 -11.52 3.61 11.24
CA ARG A 51 -12.08 2.36 11.75
C ARG A 51 -13.28 2.67 12.64
N VAL A 52 -14.48 2.27 12.22
CA VAL A 52 -15.73 2.41 12.98
C VAL A 52 -16.25 1.04 13.42
N MET A 53 -17.02 1.01 14.50
CA MET A 53 -17.70 -0.20 14.97
C MET A 53 -19.19 -0.05 14.69
N ASN A 54 -19.74 -0.92 13.84
CA ASN A 54 -21.15 -0.84 13.47
C ASN A 54 -22.06 -1.38 14.59
N LYS A 55 -23.38 -1.22 14.40
CA LYS A 55 -24.43 -1.72 15.32
C LYS A 55 -24.43 -3.24 15.51
N ARG A 56 -23.77 -3.98 14.62
CA ARG A 56 -23.61 -5.45 14.68
C ARG A 56 -22.28 -5.86 15.35
N GLN A 57 -21.57 -4.90 15.95
CA GLN A 57 -20.25 -5.10 16.59
C GLN A 57 -19.16 -5.57 15.61
N GLU A 58 -19.27 -5.20 14.34
CA GLU A 58 -18.26 -5.45 13.32
C GLU A 58 -17.42 -4.18 13.08
N PHE A 59 -16.11 -4.36 12.90
CA PHE A 59 -15.24 -3.25 12.53
C PHE A 59 -15.27 -3.02 11.02
N LEU A 60 -15.55 -1.79 10.62
CA LEU A 60 -15.55 -1.34 9.23
C LEU A 60 -14.53 -0.21 9.04
N TRP A 61 -13.94 -0.16 7.85
CA TRP A 61 -13.11 0.96 7.43
C TRP A 61 -13.94 1.84 6.51
N VAL A 62 -14.23 3.05 6.96
CA VAL A 62 -15.11 3.99 6.24
C VAL A 62 -14.36 5.29 5.95
N HIS A 63 -14.82 6.02 4.94
CA HIS A 63 -14.30 7.35 4.68
C HIS A 63 -14.66 8.29 5.86
N PRO A 64 -13.79 9.23 6.30
CA PRO A 64 -14.05 10.09 7.46
C PRO A 64 -15.38 10.84 7.41
N GLN A 65 -15.84 11.21 6.20
CA GLN A 65 -17.12 11.87 5.99
C GLN A 65 -18.34 11.05 6.47
N PHE A 66 -18.25 9.71 6.45
CA PHE A 66 -19.33 8.80 6.78
C PHE A 66 -19.19 8.17 8.16
N GLU A 67 -18.22 8.61 8.96
CA GLU A 67 -18.00 8.08 10.32
C GLU A 67 -19.27 8.15 11.18
N GLY A 68 -20.01 9.27 11.11
CA GLY A 68 -21.23 9.47 11.89
C GLY A 68 -22.46 8.70 11.40
N GLU A 69 -22.37 7.99 10.27
CA GLU A 69 -23.50 7.20 9.73
C GLU A 69 -23.55 5.77 10.28
N TYR A 70 -22.48 5.33 10.97
CA TYR A 70 -22.31 3.97 11.50
C TYR A 70 -22.35 3.92 13.02
#